data_AF-A0A662T439-F1
#
_entry.id   AF-A0A662T439-F1
#
_cell.length_a   1.000
_cell.length_b   1.000
_cell.length_c   1.000
_cell.angle_alpha   90.00
_cell.angle_beta   90.00
_cell.angle_gamma   90.00
#
_symmetry.space_group_name_H-M   'P 1'
#
loop_
_entity.id
_entity.type
_entity.pdbx_description
1 polymer ?
#
loop_
_entity_poly.entity_id
_entity_poly.type
_entity_poly.pdbx_seq_one_letter_code
_entity_poly.pdbx_strand_id
1 'polypeptide(L)'
;MRCRSCGRPLETLTLCVRCRRPTCDDCRVDGLCPHCREVMESYRRDWEVWLGYVEERMAEIGAVVSSRPSCVVCPVLRELSLSLLKTAWEIEEAAERRGFEEVRERAERLRKGLFKVAGLILARQMAASRE
;
A
#
# COMPACT_ATOMS: atom_id res chain seq x y z
N MET A 1 -13.38 35.56 -10.52
CA MET A 1 -13.72 34.12 -10.32
C MET A 1 -13.86 33.86 -8.82
N ARG A 2 -14.43 32.73 -8.37
CA ARG A 2 -14.55 32.40 -6.94
C ARG A 2 -13.89 31.07 -6.61
N CYS A 3 -13.32 30.97 -5.40
CA CYS A 3 -12.83 29.72 -4.84
C CYS A 3 -13.98 28.73 -4.70
N ARG A 4 -13.81 27.52 -5.21
CA ARG A 4 -14.82 26.46 -5.10
C ARG A 4 -14.81 25.71 -3.76
N SER A 5 -13.84 26.02 -2.89
CA SER A 5 -13.75 25.45 -1.54
C SER A 5 -14.41 26.37 -0.50
N CYS A 6 -14.13 27.68 -0.54
CA CYS A 6 -14.61 28.64 0.48
C CYS A 6 -15.45 29.80 -0.07
N GLY A 7 -15.67 29.90 -1.38
CA GLY A 7 -16.52 30.93 -2.00
C GLY A 7 -15.90 32.34 -2.12
N ARG A 8 -14.71 32.58 -1.54
CA ARG A 8 -13.99 33.86 -1.63
C ARG A 8 -13.65 34.23 -3.08
N PRO A 9 -13.64 35.52 -3.44
CA PRO A 9 -13.17 35.96 -4.75
C PRO A 9 -11.70 35.60 -4.94
N LEU A 10 -11.32 35.27 -6.18
CA LEU A 10 -9.95 35.02 -6.58
C LEU A 10 -9.44 36.21 -7.39
N GLU A 11 -8.34 36.82 -6.94
CA GLU A 11 -7.63 37.88 -7.68
C GLU A 11 -6.82 37.31 -8.85
N THR A 12 -6.25 36.12 -8.67
CA THR A 12 -5.51 35.37 -9.70
C THR A 12 -6.10 33.98 -9.90
N LEU A 13 -5.95 33.43 -11.12
CA LEU A 13 -6.45 32.09 -11.42
C LEU A 13 -5.53 31.03 -10.83
N THR A 14 -5.95 30.51 -9.68
CA THR A 14 -5.23 29.44 -8.99
C THR A 14 -6.02 28.13 -9.07
N LEU A 15 -5.40 27.09 -9.64
CA LEU A 15 -6.04 25.80 -9.90
C LEU A 15 -5.42 24.68 -9.06
N CYS A 16 -6.25 23.75 -8.59
CA CYS A 16 -5.80 22.47 -8.06
C CYS A 16 -5.10 21.67 -9.16
N VAL A 17 -3.89 21.15 -8.89
CA VAL A 17 -3.11 20.41 -9.88
C VAL A 17 -3.78 19.09 -10.31
N ARG A 18 -4.60 18.49 -9.43
CA ARG A 18 -5.27 17.21 -9.66
C ARG A 18 -6.60 17.34 -10.38
N CYS A 19 -7.52 18.15 -9.85
CA CYS A 19 -8.89 18.25 -10.36
C CYS A 19 -9.17 19.53 -11.15
N ARG A 20 -8.16 20.40 -11.34
CA ARG A 20 -8.25 21.69 -12.04
C ARG A 20 -9.32 22.65 -11.50
N ARG A 21 -9.81 22.41 -10.28
CA ARG A 21 -10.81 23.24 -9.61
C ARG A 21 -10.18 24.57 -9.13
N PRO A 22 -10.83 25.73 -9.38
CA PRO A 22 -10.37 27.02 -8.84
C PRO A 22 -10.35 27.04 -7.31
N THR A 23 -9.19 27.33 -6.72
CA THR A 23 -8.95 27.29 -5.27
C THR A 23 -8.10 28.49 -4.85
N CYS A 24 -8.42 29.18 -3.75
CA CYS A 24 -7.58 30.28 -3.26
C CYS A 24 -6.32 29.75 -2.60
N ASP A 25 -5.32 30.61 -2.43
CA ASP A 25 -4.05 30.22 -1.79
C ASP A 25 -4.25 29.74 -0.35
N ASP A 26 -5.17 30.35 0.41
CA ASP A 26 -5.50 29.90 1.78
C ASP A 26 -6.03 28.46 1.84
N CYS A 27 -6.83 28.04 0.86
CA CYS A 27 -7.42 26.70 0.83
C CYS A 27 -6.51 25.67 0.16
N ARG A 28 -5.45 26.14 -0.52
CA ARG A 28 -4.54 25.29 -1.27
C ARG A 28 -3.31 25.03 -0.41
N VAL A 29 -3.01 23.75 -0.19
CA VAL A 29 -1.68 23.37 0.31
C VAL A 29 -1.17 22.22 -0.56
N ASP A 30 0.13 22.29 -0.86
CA ASP A 30 0.85 21.40 -1.78
C ASP A 30 0.18 21.29 -3.16
N GLY A 31 -0.36 22.41 -3.66
CA GLY A 31 -1.01 22.47 -4.96
C GLY A 31 -2.40 21.80 -5.05
N LEU A 32 -2.91 21.23 -3.95
CA LEU A 32 -4.19 20.51 -3.91
C LEU A 32 -5.30 21.33 -3.25
N CYS A 33 -6.52 21.17 -3.75
CA CYS A 33 -7.71 21.63 -3.03
C CYS A 33 -8.04 20.70 -1.85
N PRO A 34 -8.84 21.15 -0.86
CA PRO A 34 -9.15 20.38 0.34
C PRO A 34 -9.71 18.99 0.04
N HIS A 35 -10.66 18.88 -0.91
CA HIS A 35 -11.22 17.58 -1.30
C HIS A 35 -10.18 16.63 -1.90
N CYS A 36 -9.29 17.12 -2.77
CA CYS A 36 -8.25 16.27 -3.34
C CYS A 36 -7.26 15.82 -2.27
N ARG A 37 -6.93 16.68 -1.29
CA ARG A 37 -6.11 16.29 -0.15
C ARG A 37 -6.79 15.21 0.68
N GLU A 38 -8.05 15.39 1.01
CA GLU A 38 -8.83 14.42 1.79
C GLU A 38 -8.89 13.04 1.12
N VAL A 39 -9.09 13.02 -0.21
CA VAL A 39 -9.05 11.79 -0.99
C VAL A 39 -7.67 11.14 -0.96
N MET A 40 -6.59 11.92 -1.12
CA MET A 40 -5.22 11.43 -1.03
C MET A 40 -4.93 10.83 0.35
N GLU A 41 -5.37 11.52 1.39
CA GLU A 41 -5.23 11.11 2.77
C GLU A 41 -6.06 9.86 3.11
N SER A 42 -7.19 9.67 2.44
CA SER A 42 -7.99 8.45 2.58
C SER A 42 -7.27 7.25 1.96
N TYR A 43 -6.68 7.40 0.77
CA TYR A 43 -5.84 6.34 0.19
C TYR A 43 -4.67 5.96 1.10
N ARG A 44 -3.99 6.96 1.69
CA ARG A 44 -2.88 6.72 2.63
C ARG A 44 -3.34 5.85 3.80
N ARG A 45 -4.44 6.24 4.45
CA ARG A 45 -5.02 5.50 5.59
C ARG A 45 -5.44 4.07 5.21
N ASP A 46 -6.10 3.89 4.07
CA ASP A 46 -6.50 2.57 3.61
C ASP A 46 -5.28 1.67 3.39
N TRP A 47 -4.21 2.20 2.79
CA TRP A 47 -2.97 1.45 2.60
C TRP A 47 -2.28 1.11 3.91
N GLU A 48 -2.29 1.99 4.91
CA GLU A 48 -1.75 1.68 6.22
C GLU A 48 -2.48 0.53 6.91
N VAL A 49 -3.81 0.46 6.78
CA VAL A 49 -4.61 -0.66 7.27
C VAL A 49 -4.23 -1.95 6.56
N TRP A 50 -4.13 -1.93 5.23
CA TRP A 50 -3.72 -3.11 4.46
C TRP A 50 -2.30 -3.57 4.80
N LEU A 51 -1.35 -2.66 4.96
CA LEU A 51 0.01 -3.01 5.37
C LEU A 51 0.04 -3.59 6.80
N GLY A 52 -0.81 -3.10 7.70
CA GLY A 52 -1.00 -3.72 9.02
C GLY A 52 -1.50 -5.16 8.93
N TYR A 53 -2.51 -5.40 8.10
CA TYR A 53 -3.00 -6.76 7.83
C TYR A 53 -1.89 -7.66 7.24
N VAL A 54 -1.14 -7.15 6.26
CA VAL A 54 -0.04 -7.89 5.62
C VAL A 54 1.03 -8.28 6.63
N GLU A 55 1.43 -7.35 7.50
CA GLU A 55 2.42 -7.57 8.55
C GLU A 55 1.97 -8.65 9.54
N GLU A 56 0.72 -8.57 10.01
CA GLU A 56 0.13 -9.56 10.91
C GLU A 56 0.10 -10.96 10.28
N ARG A 57 -0.39 -11.08 9.04
CA ARG A 57 -0.42 -12.36 8.33
C ARG A 57 0.97 -12.91 8.05
N MET A 58 1.94 -12.06 7.74
CA MET A 58 3.34 -12.47 7.55
C MET A 58 3.91 -13.10 8.83
N ALA A 59 3.61 -12.52 10.00
CA ALA A 59 4.04 -13.07 11.29
C ALA A 59 3.40 -14.44 11.56
N GLU A 60 2.10 -14.61 11.29
CA GLU A 60 1.41 -15.90 11.41
C GLU A 60 1.99 -16.96 10.49
N ILE A 61 2.26 -16.62 9.22
CA ILE A 61 2.91 -17.54 8.28
C ILE A 61 4.28 -17.95 8.81
N GLY A 62 5.08 -16.99 9.30
CA GLY A 62 6.38 -17.27 9.91
C GLY A 62 6.26 -18.26 11.07
N ALA A 63 5.29 -18.07 11.97
CA ALA A 63 5.04 -18.98 13.07
C ALA A 63 4.65 -20.39 12.60
N VAL A 64 3.79 -20.51 11.57
CA VAL A 64 3.42 -21.81 10.98
C VAL A 64 4.63 -22.50 10.36
N VAL A 65 5.44 -21.77 9.59
CA VAL A 65 6.65 -22.31 8.95
C VAL A 65 7.65 -22.84 9.98
N SER A 66 7.80 -22.14 11.11
CA SER A 66 8.72 -22.55 12.18
C SER A 66 8.19 -23.70 13.04
N SER A 67 6.89 -23.76 13.31
CA SER A 67 6.31 -24.70 14.29
C SER A 67 5.63 -25.93 13.68
N ARG A 68 5.24 -25.89 12.40
CA ARG A 68 4.47 -26.95 11.75
C ARG A 68 5.04 -27.26 10.36
N PRO A 69 6.16 -28.00 10.27
CA PRO A 69 6.81 -28.32 8.99
C PRO A 69 5.89 -29.02 7.98
N SER A 70 4.96 -29.85 8.45
CA SER A 70 3.95 -30.52 7.62
C SER A 70 2.94 -29.57 6.98
N CYS A 71 2.73 -28.37 7.53
CA CYS A 71 1.86 -27.35 6.94
C CYS A 71 2.58 -26.54 5.85
N VAL A 72 3.91 -26.60 5.76
CA VAL A 72 4.70 -25.84 4.76
C VAL A 72 4.48 -26.37 3.35
N VAL A 73 4.10 -27.65 3.21
CA VAL A 73 3.72 -28.23 1.91
C VAL A 73 2.30 -27.86 1.47
N CYS A 74 1.54 -27.12 2.28
CA CYS A 74 0.16 -26.76 1.98
C CYS A 74 0.08 -25.72 0.84
N PRO A 75 -0.65 -26.00 -0.26
CA PRO A 75 -0.86 -25.02 -1.33
C PRO A 75 -1.51 -23.73 -0.85
N VAL A 76 -2.40 -23.79 0.14
CA VAL A 76 -3.07 -22.60 0.71
C VAL A 76 -2.05 -21.61 1.29
N LEU A 77 -1.00 -22.11 1.96
CA LEU A 77 0.04 -21.27 2.53
C LEU A 77 0.85 -20.55 1.44
N ARG A 78 1.08 -21.23 0.31
CA ARG A 78 1.72 -20.63 -0.87
C ARG A 78 0.84 -19.53 -1.47
N GLU A 79 -0.42 -19.83 -1.77
CA GLU A 79 -1.34 -18.86 -2.39
C GLU A 79 -1.54 -17.62 -1.51
N LEU A 80 -1.67 -17.81 -0.18
CA LEU A 80 -1.74 -16.70 0.77
C LEU A 80 -0.46 -15.85 0.73
N SER A 81 0.72 -16.48 0.78
CA SER A 81 1.99 -15.76 0.76
C SER A 81 2.19 -14.96 -0.54
N LEU A 82 1.81 -15.53 -1.68
CA LEU A 82 1.88 -14.86 -2.98
C LEU A 82 0.87 -13.71 -3.08
N SER A 83 -0.34 -13.89 -2.53
CA SER A 83 -1.35 -12.83 -2.50
C SER A 83 -0.90 -11.64 -1.66
N LEU A 84 -0.37 -11.89 -0.46
CA LEU A 84 0.21 -10.84 0.40
C LEU A 84 1.38 -10.14 -0.27
N LEU A 85 2.26 -10.89 -0.94
CA LEU A 85 3.40 -10.33 -1.67
C LEU A 85 2.93 -9.38 -2.78
N LYS A 86 1.91 -9.78 -3.54
CA LYS A 86 1.31 -8.96 -4.59
C LYS A 86 0.69 -7.69 -4.00
N THR A 87 -0.08 -7.81 -2.90
CA THR A 87 -0.68 -6.65 -2.23
C THR A 87 0.37 -5.64 -1.78
N ALA A 88 1.47 -6.11 -1.16
CA ALA A 88 2.56 -5.23 -0.73
C ALA A 88 3.20 -4.50 -1.94
N TRP A 89 3.42 -5.21 -3.04
CA TRP A 89 3.96 -4.61 -4.27
C TRP A 89 3.02 -3.57 -4.90
N GLU A 90 1.72 -3.85 -5.00
CA GLU A 90 0.73 -2.91 -5.55
C GLU A 90 0.63 -1.63 -4.70
N ILE A 91 0.73 -1.75 -3.36
CA ILE A 91 0.75 -0.61 -2.46
C ILE A 91 2.04 0.20 -2.63
N GLU A 92 3.20 -0.45 -2.73
CA GLU A 92 4.50 0.21 -2.97
C GLU A 92 4.46 1.07 -4.24
N GLU A 93 4.04 0.50 -5.37
CA GLU A 93 3.93 1.24 -6.64
C GLU A 93 2.89 2.36 -6.60
N ALA A 94 1.80 2.17 -5.87
CA ALA A 94 0.75 3.18 -5.75
C ALA A 94 1.17 4.35 -4.84
N ALA A 95 1.93 4.05 -3.78
CA ALA A 95 2.51 5.01 -2.84
C ALA A 95 3.65 5.82 -3.50
N GLU A 96 4.54 5.17 -4.24
CA GLU A 96 5.61 5.83 -5.00
C GLU A 96 5.03 6.86 -5.99
N ARG A 97 4.06 6.45 -6.81
CA ARG A 97 3.39 7.36 -7.77
C ARG A 97 2.68 8.55 -7.12
N ARG A 98 2.41 8.48 -5.82
CA ARG A 98 1.70 9.52 -5.06
C ARG A 98 2.59 10.29 -4.09
N GLY A 99 3.88 9.94 -4.00
CA GLY A 99 4.83 10.57 -3.08
C GLY A 99 4.59 10.25 -1.60
N PHE A 100 3.95 9.12 -1.28
CA PHE A 100 3.79 8.69 0.11
C PHE A 100 4.97 7.83 0.55
N GLU A 101 6.08 8.49 0.86
CA GLU A 101 7.37 7.84 1.10
C GLU A 101 7.33 6.82 2.25
N GLU A 102 6.73 7.17 3.39
CA GLU A 102 6.64 6.27 4.55
C GLU A 102 5.86 4.98 4.24
N VAL A 103 4.77 5.11 3.47
CA VAL A 103 3.95 3.97 3.04
C VAL A 103 4.72 3.12 2.03
N ARG A 104 5.42 3.75 1.07
CA ARG A 104 6.26 3.08 0.08
C ARG A 104 7.35 2.25 0.77
N GLU A 105 8.11 2.86 1.68
CA GLU A 105 9.18 2.17 2.40
C GLU A 105 8.67 1.01 3.26
N ARG A 106 7.53 1.19 3.94
CA ARG A 106 6.91 0.11 4.73
C ARG A 106 6.47 -1.04 3.83
N ALA A 107 5.82 -0.74 2.70
CA ALA A 107 5.41 -1.74 1.72
C ALA A 107 6.62 -2.50 1.14
N GLU A 108 7.69 -1.80 0.80
CA GLU A 108 8.94 -2.38 0.29
C GLU A 108 9.56 -3.36 1.30
N ARG A 109 9.62 -2.98 2.58
CA ARG A 109 10.14 -3.86 3.65
C ARG A 109 9.32 -5.13 3.78
N LEU A 110 7.98 -5.01 3.82
CA LEU A 110 7.08 -6.16 3.91
C LEU A 110 7.18 -7.05 2.67
N ARG A 111 7.23 -6.48 1.47
CA ARG A 111 7.42 -7.21 0.21
C ARG A 111 8.71 -8.02 0.22
N LYS A 112 9.84 -7.42 0.61
CA LYS A 112 11.12 -8.13 0.73
C LYS A 112 11.06 -9.27 1.74
N GLY A 113 10.35 -9.09 2.85
CA GLY A 113 10.10 -10.14 3.84
C GLY A 113 9.28 -11.30 3.29
N LEU A 114 8.14 -10.98 2.68
CA LEU A 114 7.23 -11.95 2.05
C LEU A 114 7.89 -12.72 0.91
N PHE A 115 8.75 -12.07 0.12
CA PHE A 115 9.48 -12.73 -0.97
C PHE A 115 10.34 -13.87 -0.43
N LYS A 116 11.03 -13.66 0.69
CA LYS A 116 11.84 -14.70 1.36
C LYS A 116 10.95 -15.84 1.88
N VAL A 117 9.84 -15.51 2.54
CA VAL A 117 8.90 -16.49 3.10
C VAL A 117 8.26 -17.34 1.99
N ALA A 118 7.76 -16.71 0.93
CA ALA A 118 7.18 -17.39 -0.22
C ALA A 118 8.21 -18.29 -0.93
N GLY A 119 9.45 -17.81 -1.09
CA GLY A 119 10.54 -18.60 -1.65
C GLY A 119 10.84 -19.87 -0.84
N LEU A 120 10.84 -19.78 0.49
CA LEU A 120 11.02 -20.94 1.37
C LEU A 120 9.88 -21.95 1.22
N ILE A 121 8.63 -21.49 1.20
CA ILE A 121 7.45 -22.35 1.03
C ILE A 121 7.51 -23.08 -0.32
N LEU A 122 7.80 -22.34 -1.40
CA LEU A 122 7.94 -22.90 -2.74
C LEU A 122 9.04 -23.96 -2.82
N ALA A 123 10.22 -23.66 -2.28
CA ALA A 123 11.34 -24.60 -2.29
C ALA A 123 11.00 -25.91 -1.56
N ARG A 124 10.33 -25.81 -0.40
CA ARG A 124 9.87 -26.97 0.37
C ARG A 124 8.82 -27.79 -0.38
N GLN A 125 7.86 -27.14 -1.03
CA GLN A 125 6.84 -27.82 -1.82
C GLN A 125 7.43 -28.54 -3.02
N MET A 126 8.37 -27.91 -3.73
CA MET A 126 9.05 -28.52 -4.86
C MET A 126 9.88 -29.75 -4.47
N ALA A 127 10.50 -29.74 -3.30
CA ALA A 127 11.22 -30.90 -2.77
C ALA A 127 10.26 -32.06 -2.46
N ALA A 128 9.13 -31.78 -1.79
CA ALA A 128 8.13 -32.78 -1.44
C ALA A 128 7.43 -33.41 -2.66
N SER A 129 7.35 -32.71 -3.81
CA SER A 129 6.79 -33.28 -5.05
C SER A 129 7.73 -34.21 -5.81
N ARG A 130 8.99 -34.34 -5.38
CA ARG A 130 10.02 -35.20 -6.02
C ARG A 130 10.25 -36.52 -5.26
N GLU A 131 9.63 -36.68 -4.09
CA GLU A 131 9.60 -37.90 -3.29
C GLU A 131 8.35 -38.72 -3.62
#